data_AF-A0A2H0E1M0-F1
#
_entry.id   AF-A0A2H0E1M0-F1
#
_cell.length_a   1.000
_cell.length_b   1.000
_cell.length_c   1.000
_cell.angle_alpha   90.00
_cell.angle_beta   90.00
_cell.angle_gamma   90.00
#
_symmetry.space_group_name_H-M   'P 1'
#
loop_
_entity.id
_entity.type
_entity.pdbx_description
1 polymer ?
#
loop_
_entity_poly.entity_id
_entity_poly.type
_entity_poly.pdbx_seq_one_letter_code
_entity_poly.pdbx_strand_id
1 'polypeptide(L)'
;MRKILTCFCLLLLAVVPARAEENASPSTLKRNRQEIQTRRQEFKEKVNQIRDEKKQQILEHISSQLTLINDRTTQAMLKHLERIQALLNKIKVRMPAVDIAAAQTKINEAEAAVNAQAEKEYVIEFINESGLRVGASAAKTQFRADIKAVREKVRLARQAVVDVLKAAKAL
;
A
#
# COMPACT_ATOMS: atom_id res chain seq x y z
N MET A 1 -41.41 55.74 4.98
CA MET A 1 -41.54 55.09 3.66
C MET A 1 -40.29 54.26 3.42
N ARG A 2 -40.42 52.92 3.47
CA ARG A 2 -39.31 51.95 3.34
C ARG A 2 -39.04 51.66 1.86
N LYS A 3 -37.77 51.36 1.60
CA LYS A 3 -37.11 51.33 0.29
C LYS A 3 -37.57 50.20 -0.62
N ILE A 4 -37.37 50.47 -1.89
CA ILE A 4 -37.66 49.75 -3.13
C ILE A 4 -36.69 48.54 -3.30
N LEU A 5 -37.16 47.53 -4.04
CA LEU A 5 -36.46 46.85 -5.14
C LEU A 5 -35.84 45.44 -4.93
N THR A 6 -36.30 44.54 -5.81
CA THR A 6 -35.59 43.46 -6.55
C THR A 6 -35.08 42.21 -5.83
N CYS A 7 -35.82 41.12 -6.07
CA CYS A 7 -35.37 39.89 -6.75
C CYS A 7 -33.88 39.82 -7.13
N PHE A 8 -33.13 38.88 -6.56
CA PHE A 8 -32.10 38.16 -7.28
C PHE A 8 -31.93 36.74 -6.74
N CYS A 9 -31.99 35.81 -7.67
CA CYS A 9 -31.70 34.39 -7.61
C CYS A 9 -30.32 34.12 -6.98
N LEU A 10 -30.19 33.08 -6.15
CA LEU A 10 -29.24 31.95 -6.33
C LEU A 10 -29.06 31.14 -5.02
N LEU A 11 -29.68 29.97 -5.02
CA LEU A 11 -29.03 28.66 -4.84
C LEU A 11 -27.64 28.67 -4.18
N LEU A 12 -27.55 28.16 -2.94
CA LEU A 12 -26.40 27.38 -2.47
C LEU A 12 -26.78 26.58 -1.22
N LEU A 13 -27.45 25.44 -1.47
CA LEU A 13 -27.26 24.25 -0.66
C LEU A 13 -25.76 23.93 -0.69
N ALA A 14 -25.04 24.23 0.39
CA ALA A 14 -23.72 23.66 0.61
C ALA A 14 -23.93 22.18 0.99
N VAL A 15 -24.09 21.37 -0.05
CA VAL A 15 -23.99 19.92 -0.03
C VAL A 15 -22.65 19.57 0.61
N VAL A 16 -22.73 18.93 1.77
CA VAL A 16 -21.62 18.22 2.40
C VAL A 16 -21.05 17.26 1.36
N PRO A 17 -19.75 17.31 0.98
CA PRO A 17 -19.21 16.29 0.12
C PRO A 17 -19.17 14.99 0.92
N ALA A 18 -20.06 14.07 0.54
CA ALA A 18 -20.02 12.69 0.95
C ALA A 18 -18.61 12.14 0.70
N ARG A 19 -17.93 11.75 1.77
CA ARG A 19 -16.77 10.87 1.72
C ARG A 19 -17.23 9.58 1.04
N ALA A 20 -16.89 9.43 -0.24
CA ALA A 20 -16.95 8.15 -0.91
C ALA A 20 -15.85 7.26 -0.30
N GLU A 21 -16.26 6.32 0.55
CA GLU A 21 -15.50 5.09 0.73
C GLU A 21 -15.57 4.33 -0.59
N GLU A 22 -14.53 4.48 -1.41
CA GLU A 22 -14.33 3.69 -2.63
C GLU A 22 -13.93 2.26 -2.21
N ASN A 23 -14.94 1.46 -1.87
CA ASN A 23 -14.79 0.01 -1.84
C ASN A 23 -14.48 -0.45 -3.27
N ALA A 24 -13.28 -0.97 -3.49
CA ALA A 24 -12.80 -1.43 -4.79
C ALA A 24 -13.84 -2.32 -5.49
N SER A 25 -14.48 -1.81 -6.54
CA SER A 25 -15.49 -2.53 -7.32
C SER A 25 -14.86 -3.80 -7.95
N PRO A 26 -15.60 -4.92 -8.08
CA PRO A 26 -15.11 -6.11 -8.76
C PRO A 26 -14.59 -5.85 -10.19
N SER A 27 -15.07 -4.78 -10.82
CA SER A 27 -14.65 -4.33 -12.15
C SER A 27 -13.25 -3.69 -12.16
N THR A 28 -12.85 -2.96 -11.11
CA THR A 28 -11.53 -2.30 -11.04
C THR A 28 -10.43 -3.32 -10.75
N LEU A 29 -10.69 -4.30 -9.88
CA LEU A 29 -9.77 -5.40 -9.60
C LEU A 29 -9.46 -6.23 -10.84
N LYS A 30 -10.47 -6.51 -11.68
CA LYS A 30 -10.29 -7.25 -12.94
C LYS A 30 -9.46 -6.47 -13.96
N ARG A 31 -9.70 -5.16 -14.10
CA ARG A 31 -8.89 -4.30 -15.00
C ARG A 31 -7.44 -4.24 -14.56
N ASN A 32 -7.16 -4.03 -13.26
CA ASN A 32 -5.79 -3.97 -12.75
C ASN A 32 -5.02 -5.26 -13.00
N ARG A 33 -5.65 -6.43 -12.82
CA ARG A 33 -5.00 -7.72 -13.13
C ARG A 33 -4.70 -7.89 -14.62
N GLN A 34 -5.60 -7.46 -15.50
CA GLN A 34 -5.37 -7.51 -16.94
C GLN A 34 -4.21 -6.59 -17.34
N GLU A 35 -4.19 -5.35 -16.85
CA GLU A 35 -3.09 -4.42 -17.13
C GLU A 35 -1.73 -4.96 -16.67
N ILE A 36 -1.67 -5.55 -15.48
CA ILE A 36 -0.45 -6.16 -14.95
C ILE A 36 0.02 -7.31 -15.83
N GLN A 37 -0.91 -8.18 -16.28
CA GLN A 37 -0.59 -9.27 -17.19
C GLN A 37 -0.05 -8.78 -18.53
N THR A 38 -0.67 -7.73 -19.10
CA THR A 38 -0.20 -7.12 -20.35
C THR A 38 1.21 -6.55 -20.17
N ARG A 39 1.46 -5.78 -19.11
CA ARG A 39 2.79 -5.21 -18.82
C ARG A 39 3.84 -6.30 -18.63
N ARG A 40 3.49 -7.44 -18.02
CA ARG A 40 4.37 -8.61 -17.91
C ARG A 40 4.71 -9.22 -19.26
N GLN A 41 3.71 -9.38 -20.13
CA GLN A 41 3.90 -9.93 -21.47
C GLN A 41 4.79 -9.01 -22.31
N GLU A 42 4.47 -7.72 -22.33
CA GLU A 42 5.28 -6.70 -23.00
C GLU A 42 6.72 -6.67 -22.47
N PHE A 43 6.91 -6.81 -21.16
CA PHE A 43 8.25 -6.90 -20.58
C PHE A 43 9.01 -8.13 -21.09
N LYS A 44 8.39 -9.31 -21.12
CA LYS A 44 9.01 -10.52 -21.66
C LYS A 44 9.39 -10.36 -23.13
N GLU A 45 8.50 -9.79 -23.93
CA GLU A 45 8.76 -9.53 -25.36
C GLU A 45 9.92 -8.56 -25.55
N LYS A 46 9.94 -7.45 -24.80
CA LYS A 46 11.02 -6.46 -24.84
C LYS A 46 12.35 -7.04 -24.38
N VAL A 47 12.34 -7.91 -23.36
CA VAL A 47 13.54 -8.59 -22.86
C VAL A 47 14.13 -9.52 -23.92
N ASN A 48 13.29 -10.27 -24.66
CA ASN A 48 13.75 -11.15 -25.74
C ASN A 48 14.29 -10.39 -26.97
N GLN A 49 13.99 -9.10 -27.10
CA GLN A 49 14.51 -8.24 -28.18
C GLN A 49 15.87 -7.62 -27.85
N ILE A 50 16.37 -7.79 -26.62
CA ILE A 50 17.70 -7.30 -26.21
C ILE A 50 18.77 -8.14 -26.91
N ARG A 51 19.73 -7.48 -27.56
CA ARG A 51 20.82 -8.18 -28.28
C ARG A 51 21.89 -8.72 -27.33
N ASP A 52 22.11 -8.03 -26.22
CA ASP A 52 23.10 -8.42 -25.22
C ASP A 52 22.48 -9.37 -24.18
N GLU A 53 22.82 -10.66 -24.31
CA GLU A 53 22.37 -11.72 -23.41
C GLU A 53 22.70 -11.44 -21.93
N LYS A 54 23.82 -10.76 -21.63
CA LYS A 54 24.16 -10.42 -20.25
C LYS A 54 23.19 -9.39 -19.68
N LYS A 55 22.80 -8.40 -20.47
CA LYS A 55 21.82 -7.39 -20.05
C LYS A 55 20.44 -8.02 -19.86
N GLN A 56 20.07 -8.96 -20.74
CA GLN A 56 18.84 -9.73 -20.61
C GLN A 56 18.79 -10.49 -19.28
N GLN A 57 19.83 -11.29 -18.99
CA GLN A 57 19.95 -12.06 -17.75
C GLN A 57 19.91 -11.16 -16.50
N ILE A 58 20.59 -10.00 -16.54
CA ILE A 58 20.59 -9.04 -15.43
C ILE A 58 19.17 -8.50 -15.16
N LEU A 59 18.41 -8.18 -16.19
CA LEU A 59 17.04 -7.66 -16.02
C LEU A 59 16.07 -8.70 -15.47
N GLU A 60 16.13 -9.92 -16.00
CA GLU A 60 15.35 -11.04 -15.49
C GLU A 60 15.71 -11.32 -14.03
N HIS A 61 17.01 -11.29 -13.71
CA HIS A 61 17.48 -11.43 -12.35
C HIS A 61 16.92 -10.32 -11.46
N ILE A 62 17.03 -9.04 -11.84
CA ILE A 62 16.50 -7.92 -11.05
C ILE A 62 14.99 -8.06 -10.83
N SER A 63 14.23 -8.37 -11.88
CA SER A 63 12.78 -8.57 -11.80
C SER A 63 12.41 -9.70 -10.84
N SER A 64 13.09 -10.84 -10.95
CA SER A 64 12.89 -11.98 -10.04
C SER A 64 13.25 -11.65 -8.59
N GLN A 65 14.34 -10.90 -8.37
CA GLN A 65 14.76 -10.47 -7.04
C GLN A 65 13.77 -9.51 -6.41
N LEU A 66 13.24 -8.53 -7.16
CA LEU A 66 12.24 -7.60 -6.65
C LEU A 66 10.98 -8.35 -6.18
N THR A 67 10.50 -9.30 -6.98
CA THR A 67 9.34 -10.15 -6.63
C THR A 67 9.62 -10.96 -5.36
N LEU A 68 10.74 -11.68 -5.33
CA LEU A 68 11.12 -12.53 -4.20
C LEU A 68 11.33 -11.74 -2.90
N ILE A 69 11.93 -10.54 -2.97
CA ILE A 69 12.13 -9.71 -1.78
C ILE A 69 10.78 -9.13 -1.32
N ASN A 70 9.88 -8.75 -2.25
CA ASN A 70 8.54 -8.29 -1.89
C ASN A 70 7.78 -9.37 -1.10
N ASP A 71 7.76 -10.60 -1.60
CA ASP A 71 7.09 -11.73 -0.97
C ASP A 71 7.67 -12.01 0.42
N ARG A 72 9.00 -12.15 0.52
CA ARG A 72 9.65 -12.42 1.81
C ARG A 72 9.40 -11.30 2.82
N THR A 73 9.45 -10.06 2.38
CA THR A 73 9.30 -8.88 3.25
C THR A 73 7.86 -8.77 3.75
N THR A 74 6.87 -8.91 2.86
CA THR A 74 5.44 -8.82 3.22
C THR A 74 5.04 -9.99 4.13
N GLN A 75 5.49 -11.21 3.85
CA GLN A 75 5.28 -12.35 4.74
C GLN A 75 5.87 -12.13 6.15
N ALA A 76 7.07 -11.56 6.24
CA ALA A 76 7.68 -11.24 7.52
C ALA A 76 6.88 -10.16 8.28
N MET A 77 6.38 -9.14 7.58
CA MET A 77 5.53 -8.10 8.16
C MET A 77 4.21 -8.66 8.69
N LEU A 78 3.53 -9.54 7.94
CA LEU A 78 2.30 -10.19 8.38
C LEU A 78 2.54 -10.99 9.67
N LYS A 79 3.60 -11.81 9.71
CA LYS A 79 3.97 -12.54 10.94
C LYS A 79 4.25 -11.62 12.14
N HIS A 80 4.77 -10.42 11.89
CA HIS A 80 4.94 -9.43 12.95
C HIS A 80 3.61 -8.83 13.40
N LEU A 81 2.70 -8.51 12.47
CA LEU A 81 1.37 -8.01 12.78
C LEU A 81 0.53 -9.03 13.55
N GLU A 82 0.60 -10.32 13.20
CA GLU A 82 -0.02 -11.41 13.95
C GLU A 82 0.41 -11.42 15.43
N ARG A 83 1.71 -11.24 15.69
CA ARG A 83 2.25 -11.17 17.05
C ARG A 83 1.78 -9.92 17.78
N ILE A 84 1.72 -8.78 17.09
CA ILE A 84 1.21 -7.52 17.64
C ILE A 84 -0.28 -7.64 18.00
N GLN A 85 -1.09 -8.25 17.13
CA GLN A 85 -2.50 -8.53 17.37
C GLN A 85 -2.69 -9.48 18.55
N ALA A 86 -1.87 -10.53 18.65
CA ALA A 86 -1.92 -11.46 19.78
C ALA A 86 -1.61 -10.77 21.12
N LEU A 87 -0.71 -9.78 21.13
CA LEU A 87 -0.46 -8.96 22.32
C LEU A 87 -1.66 -8.08 22.67
N LEU A 88 -2.25 -7.40 21.69
CA LEU A 88 -3.43 -6.56 21.92
C LEU A 88 -4.61 -7.38 22.48
N ASN A 89 -4.82 -8.59 21.94
CA ASN A 89 -5.83 -9.52 22.44
C ASN A 89 -5.60 -9.93 23.89
N LYS A 90 -4.34 -10.17 24.29
CA LYS A 90 -3.99 -10.47 25.69
C LYS A 90 -4.29 -9.29 26.61
N ILE A 91 -4.07 -8.05 26.17
CA ILE A 91 -4.42 -6.85 26.94
C ILE A 91 -5.93 -6.77 27.12
N LYS A 92 -6.70 -6.95 26.03
CA LYS A 92 -8.17 -6.93 26.06
C LYS A 92 -8.73 -7.91 27.10
N VAL A 93 -8.18 -9.12 27.17
CA VAL A 93 -8.62 -10.16 28.11
C VAL A 93 -8.25 -9.81 29.55
N ARG A 94 -7.03 -9.33 29.79
CA ARG A 94 -6.55 -9.03 31.16
C ARG A 94 -7.10 -7.71 31.70
N MET A 95 -7.40 -6.77 30.83
CA MET A 95 -7.73 -5.38 31.18
C MET A 95 -8.88 -4.88 30.29
N PRO A 96 -10.11 -5.38 30.49
CA PRO A 96 -11.25 -5.11 29.61
C PRO A 96 -11.70 -3.64 29.62
N ALA A 97 -11.33 -2.86 30.65
CA ALA A 97 -11.64 -1.44 30.75
C ALA A 97 -10.71 -0.54 29.93
N VAL A 98 -9.59 -1.07 29.42
CA VAL A 98 -8.64 -0.29 28.60
C VAL A 98 -9.16 -0.21 27.16
N ASP A 99 -9.27 1.01 26.64
CA ASP A 99 -9.62 1.22 25.23
C ASP A 99 -8.48 0.77 24.30
N ILE A 100 -8.82 -0.13 23.38
CA ILE A 100 -7.92 -0.71 22.38
C ILE A 100 -8.25 -0.28 20.95
N ALA A 101 -9.34 0.48 20.74
CA ALA A 101 -9.89 0.73 19.41
C ALA A 101 -8.87 1.40 18.48
N ALA A 102 -8.14 2.40 18.98
CA ALA A 102 -7.11 3.09 18.22
C ALA A 102 -5.98 2.15 17.77
N ALA A 103 -5.53 1.24 18.65
CA ALA A 103 -4.49 0.27 18.31
C ALA A 103 -5.00 -0.76 17.29
N GLN A 104 -6.24 -1.24 17.44
CA GLN A 104 -6.85 -2.15 16.48
C GLN A 104 -6.94 -1.54 15.08
N THR A 105 -7.37 -0.28 14.98
CA THR A 105 -7.43 0.44 13.70
C THR A 105 -6.05 0.51 13.03
N LYS A 106 -4.99 0.78 13.80
CA LYS A 106 -3.63 0.83 13.25
C LYS A 106 -3.10 -0.52 12.78
N ILE A 107 -3.46 -1.61 13.47
CA ILE A 107 -3.15 -2.97 13.00
C ILE A 107 -3.86 -3.25 11.67
N ASN A 108 -5.16 -2.97 11.58
CA ASN A 108 -5.95 -3.20 10.37
C ASN A 108 -5.42 -2.37 9.18
N GLU A 109 -5.08 -1.09 9.41
CA GLU A 109 -4.43 -0.23 8.40
C GLU A 109 -3.11 -0.83 7.89
N ALA A 110 -2.29 -1.37 8.80
CA ALA A 110 -1.02 -1.97 8.45
C ALA A 110 -1.20 -3.29 7.70
N GLU A 111 -2.13 -4.16 8.12
CA GLU A 111 -2.46 -5.42 7.43
C GLU A 111 -2.96 -5.15 6.01
N ALA A 112 -3.88 -4.22 5.83
CA ALA A 112 -4.37 -3.82 4.51
C ALA A 112 -3.23 -3.31 3.61
N ALA A 113 -2.34 -2.47 4.15
CA ALA A 113 -1.19 -1.97 3.41
C ALA A 113 -0.19 -3.07 3.03
N VAL A 114 0.06 -4.03 3.92
CA VAL A 114 0.96 -5.18 3.64
C VAL A 114 0.34 -6.10 2.59
N ASN A 115 -0.96 -6.38 2.66
CA ASN A 115 -1.66 -7.20 1.67
C ASN A 115 -1.66 -6.53 0.28
N ALA A 116 -1.99 -5.23 0.22
CA ALA A 116 -1.91 -4.47 -1.02
C ALA A 116 -0.48 -4.46 -1.60
N GLN A 117 0.54 -4.39 -0.74
CA GLN A 117 1.94 -4.45 -1.16
C GLN A 117 2.34 -5.83 -1.68
N ALA A 118 1.80 -6.92 -1.10
CA ALA A 118 2.07 -8.28 -1.56
C ALA A 118 1.56 -8.54 -2.98
N GLU A 119 0.49 -7.84 -3.38
CA GLU A 119 -0.07 -7.93 -4.73
C GLU A 119 0.64 -7.05 -5.76
N LYS A 120 1.57 -6.18 -5.34
CA LYS A 120 2.29 -5.30 -6.26
C LYS A 120 3.34 -6.05 -7.06
N GLU A 121 3.44 -5.66 -8.32
CA GLU A 121 4.49 -6.12 -9.23
C GLU A 121 5.33 -4.94 -9.73
N TYR A 122 6.64 -5.14 -9.78
CA TYR A 122 7.61 -4.13 -10.18
C TYR A 122 8.16 -4.44 -11.56
N VAL A 123 7.35 -4.17 -12.58
CA VAL A 123 7.75 -4.34 -13.98
C VAL A 123 8.78 -3.26 -14.35
N ILE A 124 9.88 -3.67 -14.96
CA ILE A 124 10.93 -2.75 -15.42
C ILE A 124 10.52 -2.19 -16.78
N GLU A 125 10.15 -0.92 -16.81
CA GLU A 125 9.75 -0.24 -18.05
C GLU A 125 10.96 0.42 -18.73
N PHE A 126 11.12 0.19 -20.03
CA PHE A 126 12.17 0.81 -20.85
C PHE A 126 11.74 0.89 -22.32
N ILE A 127 12.33 1.83 -23.06
CA ILE A 127 12.07 2.06 -24.49
C ILE A 127 13.13 1.37 -25.37
N ASN A 128 14.39 1.37 -24.94
CA ASN A 128 15.52 0.81 -25.69
C ASN A 128 16.64 0.34 -24.72
N GLU A 129 17.69 -0.26 -25.27
CA GLU A 129 18.79 -0.84 -24.47
C GLU A 129 19.54 0.18 -23.60
N SER A 130 19.66 1.44 -24.02
CA SER A 130 20.31 2.48 -23.21
C SER A 130 19.42 2.90 -22.02
N GLY A 131 18.10 2.70 -22.12
CA GLY A 131 17.13 2.94 -21.06
C GLY A 131 17.05 1.85 -19.97
N LEU A 132 17.68 0.69 -20.15
CA LEU A 132 17.57 -0.45 -19.22
C LEU A 132 17.98 -0.11 -17.79
N ARG A 133 19.13 0.58 -17.65
CA ARG A 133 19.64 0.99 -16.34
C ARG A 133 18.67 1.96 -15.65
N VAL A 134 18.10 2.89 -16.41
CA VAL A 134 17.17 3.90 -15.90
C VAL A 134 15.88 3.22 -15.43
N GLY A 135 15.29 2.36 -16.27
CA GLY A 135 14.08 1.61 -15.94
C GLY A 135 14.27 0.72 -14.69
N ALA A 136 15.37 -0.04 -14.63
CA ALA A 136 15.65 -0.90 -13.49
C ALA A 136 15.87 -0.10 -12.20
N SER A 137 16.54 1.06 -12.30
CA SER A 137 16.73 1.96 -11.16
C SER A 137 15.42 2.58 -10.69
N ALA A 138 14.52 2.94 -11.61
CA ALA A 138 13.20 3.46 -11.29
C ALA A 138 12.36 2.40 -10.54
N ALA A 139 12.27 1.18 -11.07
CA ALA A 139 11.56 0.07 -10.43
C ALA A 139 12.09 -0.22 -9.01
N LYS A 140 13.41 -0.25 -8.84
CA LYS A 140 14.05 -0.46 -7.53
C LYS A 140 13.77 0.70 -6.55
N THR A 141 13.76 1.93 -7.04
CA THR A 141 13.47 3.12 -6.21
C THR A 141 12.03 3.11 -5.75
N GLN A 142 11.10 2.81 -6.66
CA GLN A 142 9.68 2.64 -6.34
C GLN A 142 9.48 1.55 -5.28
N PHE A 143 10.07 0.37 -5.48
CA PHE A 143 10.02 -0.73 -4.52
C PHE A 143 10.50 -0.32 -3.13
N ARG A 144 11.64 0.38 -3.05
CA ARG A 144 12.18 0.86 -1.77
C ARG A 144 11.25 1.85 -1.07
N ALA A 145 10.68 2.78 -1.82
CA ALA A 145 9.74 3.76 -1.29
C ALA A 145 8.48 3.09 -0.74
N ASP A 146 7.91 2.16 -1.51
CA ASP A 146 6.73 1.39 -1.14
C ASP A 146 6.97 0.56 0.14
N ILE A 147 8.05 -0.24 0.18
CA ILE A 147 8.40 -1.03 1.37
C ILE A 147 8.63 -0.13 2.59
N LYS A 148 9.26 1.04 2.42
CA LYS A 148 9.47 1.98 3.52
C LYS A 148 8.12 2.49 4.06
N ALA A 149 7.19 2.85 3.18
CA ALA A 149 5.86 3.31 3.58
C ALA A 149 5.10 2.23 4.36
N VAL A 150 5.14 0.98 3.90
CA VAL A 150 4.49 -0.16 4.58
C VAL A 150 5.15 -0.45 5.93
N ARG A 151 6.49 -0.45 6.01
CA ARG A 151 7.22 -0.61 7.29
C ARG A 151 6.80 0.44 8.32
N GLU A 152 6.59 1.67 7.88
CA GLU A 152 6.16 2.74 8.78
C GLU A 152 4.76 2.48 9.36
N LYS A 153 3.83 1.94 8.56
CA LYS A 153 2.51 1.52 9.05
C LYS A 153 2.62 0.41 10.10
N VAL A 154 3.46 -0.60 9.88
CA VAL A 154 3.72 -1.67 10.86
C VAL A 154 4.34 -1.11 12.15
N ARG A 155 5.27 -0.16 12.02
CA ARG A 155 5.89 0.53 13.17
C ARG A 155 4.85 1.28 14.00
N LEU A 156 3.95 2.02 13.34
CA LEU A 156 2.87 2.76 14.00
C LEU A 156 1.87 1.82 14.70
N ALA A 157 1.53 0.68 14.08
CA ALA A 157 0.71 -0.34 14.72
C ALA A 157 1.36 -0.89 16.00
N ARG A 158 2.65 -1.22 15.95
CA ARG A 158 3.41 -1.63 17.14
C ARG A 158 3.41 -0.55 18.22
N GLN A 159 3.63 0.71 17.84
CA GLN A 159 3.68 1.82 18.77
C GLN A 159 2.33 2.00 19.48
N ALA A 160 1.22 1.93 18.75
CA ALA A 160 -0.11 2.04 19.33
C ALA A 160 -0.39 0.96 20.38
N VAL A 161 0.02 -0.30 20.15
CA VAL A 161 -0.10 -1.37 21.16
C VAL A 161 0.79 -1.11 22.38
N VAL A 162 2.00 -0.57 22.19
CA VAL A 162 2.87 -0.19 23.31
C VAL A 162 2.24 0.94 24.14
N ASP A 163 1.57 1.89 23.52
CA ASP A 163 0.94 3.00 24.24
C ASP A 163 -0.31 2.54 25.00
N VAL A 164 -1.08 1.61 24.44
CA VAL A 164 -2.14 0.89 25.17
C VAL A 164 -1.56 0.17 26.39
N LEU A 165 -0.43 -0.54 26.25
CA LEU A 165 0.23 -1.22 27.38
C LEU A 165 0.68 -0.25 28.48
N LYS A 166 1.13 0.95 28.12
CA LYS A 166 1.52 1.98 29.09
C LYS A 166 0.30 2.53 29.82
N ALA A 167 -0.76 2.86 29.10
CA ALA A 167 -2.02 3.32 29.69
C ALA A 167 -2.60 2.27 30.64
N ALA A 168 -2.55 1.01 30.22
CA ALA A 168 -2.95 -0.13 31.02
C ALA A 168 -2.15 -0.26 32.34
N LYS A 169 -0.83 -0.02 32.33
CA LYS A 169 -0.01 -0.05 33.54
C LYS A 169 -0.23 1.14 34.50
N ALA A 170 -0.83 2.22 34.02
CA ALA A 170 -1.10 3.40 34.83
C ALA A 170 -2.43 3.32 35.61
N LEU A 171 -3.25 2.30 35.32
CA LEU A 171 -4.46 1.92 36.06
C LEU A 171 -4.12 0.97 37.21
#